data_AF-X0ZAE5-F1
#
_entry.id   AF-X0ZAE5-F1
#
_cell.length_a   1.000
_cell.length_b   1.000
_cell.length_c   1.000
_cell.angle_alpha   90.00
_cell.angle_beta   90.00
_cell.angle_gamma   90.00
#
_symmetry.space_group_name_H-M   'P 1'
#
loop_
_entity.id
_entity.type
_entity.pdbx_description
1 polymer ?
#
loop_
_entity_poly.entity_id
_entity_poly.type
_entity_poly.pdbx_seq_one_letter_code
_entity_poly.pdbx_strand_id
1 'polypeptide(L)' 'MGLDKSQLKVGDKVGFRDRQNNDVYGEVVRLNRKTATILTDDHTKWRVGYRLLYPVIEGERGYPNLIEGKIIDQE' A
#
# COMPACT_ATOMS: atom_id res chain seq x y z
N MET A 1 -3.98 12.19 -3.21
CA MET A 1 -3.92 11.94 -1.75
C MET A 1 -3.01 10.74 -1.54
N GLY A 2 -2.00 10.85 -0.68
CA GLY A 2 -1.14 9.69 -0.33
C GLY A 2 -1.79 8.85 0.76
N LEU A 3 -1.43 7.57 0.84
CA LEU A 3 -1.94 6.64 1.85
C LEU A 3 -1.70 7.18 3.26
N ASP A 4 -2.74 7.15 4.09
CA ASP A 4 -2.61 7.42 5.51
C ASP A 4 -1.94 6.22 6.18
N LYS A 5 -0.97 6.49 7.06
CA LYS A 5 -0.20 5.46 7.76
C LYS A 5 -1.10 4.44 8.49
N SER A 6 -2.33 4.81 8.86
CA SER A 6 -3.27 3.90 9.53
C SER A 6 -3.77 2.74 8.65
N GLN A 7 -3.61 2.83 7.33
CA GLN A 7 -4.05 1.79 6.38
C GLN A 7 -2.97 0.75 6.05
N LEU A 8 -1.73 0.97 6.51
CA LEU A 8 -0.56 0.18 6.16
C LEU A 8 -0.12 -0.68 7.35
N LYS A 9 0.03 -1.98 7.13
CA LYS A 9 0.47 -2.96 8.12
C LYS A 9 1.75 -3.66 7.65
N VAL A 10 2.48 -4.21 8.62
CA VAL A 10 3.56 -5.16 8.31
C VAL A 10 2.92 -6.40 7.70
N GLY A 11 3.44 -6.87 6.56
CA GLY A 11 2.82 -7.92 5.76
C GLY A 11 2.10 -7.41 4.50
N ASP A 12 1.79 -6.11 4.41
CA ASP A 12 1.07 -5.60 3.25
C ASP A 12 1.98 -5.52 2.02
N LYS A 13 1.44 -5.94 0.87
CA LYS A 13 2.07 -5.72 -0.44
C LYS A 13 1.85 -4.30 -0.90
N VAL A 14 2.95 -3.62 -1.21
CA VAL A 14 2.95 -2.24 -1.70
C VAL A 14 3.90 -2.06 -2.85
N GLY A 15 3.62 -1.03 -3.65
CA GLY A 15 4.45 -0.59 -4.75
C GLY A 15 4.95 0.83 -4.49
N PHE A 16 6.08 1.15 -5.09
CA PHE A 16 6.62 2.50 -5.16
C PHE A 16 7.46 2.65 -6.42
N ARG A 17 7.67 3.91 -6.85
CA ARG A 17 8.60 4.18 -7.95
C ARG A 17 9.99 4.45 -7.45
N ASP A 18 10.98 3.81 -8.07
CA ASP A 18 12.37 4.10 -7.85
C ASP A 18 12.79 5.44 -8.49
N ARG A 19 14.06 5.83 -8.34
CA ARG A 19 14.58 7.06 -8.93
C ARG A 19 14.59 7.06 -10.47
N GLN A 20 14.56 5.88 -11.08
CA GLN A 20 14.50 5.69 -12.52
C GLN A 20 13.04 5.61 -13.02
N ASN A 21 12.07 5.86 -12.13
CA ASN A 21 10.64 5.82 -12.42
C ASN A 21 10.13 4.39 -12.75
N ASN A 22 10.86 3.36 -12.33
CA ASN A 22 10.44 1.97 -12.42
C ASN A 22 9.55 1.63 -11.23
N ASP A 23 8.46 0.90 -11.48
CA ASP A 23 7.60 0.38 -10.42
C ASP A 23 8.30 -0.80 -9.73
N VAL A 24 8.55 -0.65 -8.44
CA VAL A 24 9.14 -1.65 -7.55
C VAL A 24 8.07 -2.12 -6.59
N TYR A 25 7.96 -3.44 -6.45
CA TYR A 25 6.97 -4.10 -5.61
C TYR A 25 7.66 -4.83 -4.47
N GLY A 26 7.00 -4.88 -3.32
CA GLY A 26 7.48 -5.66 -2.19
C GLY A 26 6.54 -5.62 -1.00
N GLU A 27 6.97 -6.25 0.09
CA GLU A 27 6.21 -6.37 1.32
C GLU A 27 6.73 -5.42 2.39
N VAL A 28 5.81 -4.81 3.15
CA VAL A 28 6.18 -4.00 4.30
C VAL A 28 6.69 -4.91 5.42
N VAL A 29 7.98 -4.84 5.72
CA VAL A 29 8.58 -5.60 6.84
C VAL A 29 8.72 -4.78 8.11
N ARG A 30 8.62 -3.45 8.02
CA ARG A 30 8.70 -2.56 9.20
C ARG A 30 8.07 -1.21 8.93
N LEU A 31 7.30 -0.72 9.90
CA LEU A 31 6.76 0.65 9.89
C LEU A 31 7.58 1.55 10.82
N ASN A 32 8.07 2.68 10.31
CA ASN A 32 8.75 3.70 11.10
C ASN A 32 7.88 4.97 11.20
N ARG A 33 8.36 6.00 11.89
CA ARG A 33 7.56 7.23 12.07
C ARG A 33 7.25 7.95 10.76
N LYS A 34 8.19 8.03 9.82
CA LYS A 34 8.06 8.76 8.53
C LYS A 34 8.18 7.88 7.28
N THR A 35 8.61 6.63 7.43
CA THR A 35 8.94 5.72 6.33
C THR A 35 8.50 4.31 6.66
N ALA A 36 8.30 3.47 5.64
CA ALA A 36 8.23 2.02 5.76
C ALA A 36 9.50 1.38 5.21
N THR A 37 9.87 0.23 5.75
CA THR A 37 10.87 -0.66 5.17
C THR A 37 10.14 -1.68 4.32
N ILE A 38 10.44 -1.72 3.02
CA ILE A 38 9.88 -2.66 2.05
C ILE A 38 10.95 -3.70 1.74
N LEU A 39 10.58 -4.97 1.73
CA LEU A 39 11.41 -6.08 1.26
C LEU A 39 10.92 -6.51 -0.11
N THR A 40 11.78 -6.42 -1.12
CA THR A 40 11.48 -6.93 -2.46
C THR A 40 11.79 -8.42 -2.56
N ASP A 41 11.29 -9.08 -3.61
CA ASP A 41 11.53 -10.51 -3.86
C ASP A 41 13.04 -10.84 -4.01
N ASP A 42 13.83 -9.88 -4.49
CA ASP A 42 15.31 -9.97 -4.56
C ASP A 42 15.99 -9.81 -3.18
N HIS A 43 15.26 -9.97 -2.07
CA HIS A 43 15.71 -9.76 -0.70
C HIS A 43 16.29 -8.36 -0.41
N THR A 44 16.02 -7.37 -1.27
CA THR A 44 16.54 -6.01 -1.11
C THR A 44 15.62 -5.19 -0.23
N LYS A 45 16.20 -4.47 0.74
CA LYS A 45 15.45 -3.63 1.69
C LYS A 45 15.46 -2.17 1.26
N TRP A 46 14.27 -1.62 1.06
CA TRP A 46 14.06 -0.23 0.68
C TRP A 46 13.44 0.55 1.83
N ARG A 47 13.93 1.77 2.08
CA ARG A 47 13.26 2.72 2.99
C ARG A 47 12.53 3.75 2.17
N VAL A 48 11.20 3.71 2.22
CA VAL A 48 10.35 4.54 1.37
C VAL A 48 9.43 5.39 2.24
N GLY A 49 9.30 6.67 1.90
CA GLY A 49 8.36 7.57 2.58
C GLY A 49 6.92 7.16 2.27
N TYR A 50 6.03 7.22 3.25
CA TYR A 50 4.63 6.79 3.09
C TYR A 50 3.92 7.45 1.90
N ARG A 51 4.27 8.70 1.58
CA ARG A 51 3.68 9.47 0.48
C ARG A 51 4.05 8.95 -0.91
N LEU A 52 5.07 8.09 -1.02
CA LEU A 52 5.52 7.47 -2.27
C LEU A 52 5.01 6.03 -2.43
N LEU A 53 4.43 5.46 -1.38
CA LEU A 53 3.86 4.12 -1.41
C LEU A 53 2.44 4.19 -1.98
N TYR A 54 2.08 3.19 -2.79
CA TYR A 54 0.72 2.91 -3.21
C TYR A 54 0.38 1.45 -2.91
N PRO A 55 -0.88 1.14 -2.57
CA PRO A 55 -1.26 -0.21 -2.22
C PRO A 55 -1.31 -1.06 -3.50
N VAL A 56 -0.78 -2.28 -3.44
CA VAL A 56 -0.89 -3.23 -4.55
C VAL A 56 -2.08 -4.11 -4.24
N ILE A 57 -3.19 -3.82 -4.89
CA ILE A 57 -4.35 -4.72 -4.88
C ILE A 57 -4.00 -5.79 -5.91
N GLU A 58 -3.51 -6.94 -5.46
CA GLU A 58 -3.48 -8.12 -6.32
C GLU A 58 -4.94 -8.40 -6.71
N GLY A 59 -5.24 -8.15 -7.98
CA GLY A 59 -6.58 -8.37 -8.54
C GLY A 59 -6.89 -9.85 -8.63
N GLU A 60 -7.16 -10.51 -7.50
CA GLU A 60 -8.15 -11.56 -7.53
C GLU A 60 -9.51 -10.89 -7.76
N ARG A 61 -10.27 -11.39 -8.73
CA ARG A 61 -11.68 -11.00 -8.89
C ARG A 61 -12.41 -11.27 -7.57
N GLY A 62 -12.68 -10.22 -6.81
CA GLY A 62 -13.45 -10.27 -5.55
C GLY A 62 -12.58 -9.75 -4.39
N TYR A 63 -12.90 -8.67 -3.70
CA TYR A 63 -14.11 -7.88 -3.59
C TYR A 63 -13.68 -6.42 -3.45
N PRO A 64 -14.32 -5.46 -4.13
CA PRO A 64 -14.14 -4.06 -3.78
C PRO A 64 -14.55 -3.91 -2.32
N ASN A 65 -13.64 -3.48 -1.46
CA ASN A 65 -14.00 -3.05 -0.12
C ASN A 65 -15.17 -2.08 -0.26
N LEU A 66 -16.29 -2.50 0.32
CA LEU A 66 -17.55 -1.79 0.42
C LEU A 66 -17.27 -0.31 0.67
N ILE A 67 -17.62 0.53 -0.30
CA ILE A 67 -17.81 1.95 -0.03
C ILE A 67 -19.06 2.00 0.85
N GLU A 68 -18.82 2.07 2.15
CA GLU A 68 -19.84 2.30 3.17
C GLU A 68 -20.52 3.63 2.84
N GLY A 69 -21.71 3.54 2.24
CA GLY A 69 -22.42 4.67 1.66
C GLY A 69 -23.91 4.37 1.55
N LYS A 70 -24.52 4.09 2.71
CA LYS A 70 -25.94 4.20 3.07
C LYS A 70 -26.84 4.80 1.96
N ILE A 71 -27.66 3.97 1.30
CA ILE A 71 -28.93 4.45 0.76
C ILE A 71 -29.88 4.49 1.95
N ILE A 72 -30.21 5.71 2.38
CA ILE A 72 -31.28 5.97 3.33
C ILE A 72 -32.62 5.50 2.77
N ASP A 73 -33.44 4.96 3.67
CA ASP A 73 -34.74 4.30 3.47
C ASP A 73 -35.73 4.90 2.47
N GLN A 74 -36.58 3.98 2.03
CA GLN A 74 -37.91 4.14 1.43
C GLN A 74 -38.71 5.36 1.93
N GLU A 75 -39.29 6.10 0.97
CA GLU A 75 -40.71 6.45 0.95
C GLU A 75 -41.17 6.69 -0.50
#